data_AF-A0A1V5JUZ0-F1
#
_entry.id   AF-A0A1V5JUZ0-F1
#
_cell.length_a   1.000
_cell.length_b   1.000
_cell.length_c   1.000
_cell.angle_alpha   90.00
_cell.angle_beta   90.00
_cell.angle_gamma   90.00
#
_symmetry.space_group_name_H-M   'P 1'
#
loop_
_entity.id
_entity.type
_entity.pdbx_description
1 polymer ?
#
loop_
_entity_poly.entity_id
_entity_poly.type
_entity_poly.pdbx_seq_one_letter_code
_entity_poly.pdbx_strand_id
1 'polypeptide(L)'
;MALKKELRGRDKAAVLLVVLGPEVASQVYKHLDEATIELLTLEIANLRQISPEVKHAVLKEAQEMLMAKEFMSQGGVDYARALLEGALGSDRAQEILRRITASLQVRPFDFMRHTDATQVLGFIQGEHPQTVALILSYLTPEQAAAIMGGLPSNMQWDVTRRIATMDRITPEVLREVERVLERKLSSVLGQDFTVAGGVDAVVDIINRVDRGTERNIMETLEEKDPDLAEEIKRRLFVFEDIIGLDDRSLQRVLREVDVKDLSLALKGATEELRQKFFKNMSKRAAEMLNEDMQFMGPVRVRDVEESQQKVVNVVRALEDAGEIVIARGGEEELVV
;
A
#
# COMPACT_ATOMS: atom_id res chain seq x y z
N MET A 1 -58.30 -9.24 -4.32
CA MET A 1 -57.22 -9.98 -3.65
C MET A 1 -56.09 -10.14 -4.66
N ALA A 2 -54.84 -10.09 -4.19
CA ALA A 2 -53.58 -10.29 -4.93
C ALA A 2 -52.94 -9.02 -5.55
N LEU A 3 -51.78 -8.52 -5.12
CA LEU A 3 -50.77 -9.04 -4.20
C LEU A 3 -49.99 -7.89 -3.55
N LYS A 4 -49.96 -7.87 -2.20
CA LYS A 4 -48.75 -7.59 -1.41
C LYS A 4 -47.68 -8.64 -1.78
N LYS A 5 -47.18 -8.62 -3.02
CA LYS A 5 -45.94 -9.30 -3.36
C LYS A 5 -44.88 -8.26 -3.11
N GLU A 6 -43.95 -8.53 -2.20
CA GLU A 6 -42.68 -7.82 -2.24
C GLU A 6 -42.16 -7.96 -3.67
N LEU A 7 -42.17 -6.85 -4.41
CA LEU A 7 -41.66 -6.81 -5.77
C LEU A 7 -40.22 -7.30 -5.71
N ARG A 8 -39.85 -8.26 -6.55
CA ARG A 8 -38.47 -8.72 -6.58
C ARG A 8 -37.62 -7.62 -7.20
N GLY A 9 -36.32 -7.56 -6.87
CA GLY A 9 -35.44 -6.49 -7.35
C GLY A 9 -35.45 -6.31 -8.88
N ARG A 10 -35.65 -7.40 -9.62
CA ARG A 10 -35.80 -7.39 -11.09
C ARG A 10 -37.09 -6.71 -11.54
N ASP A 11 -38.22 -7.01 -10.89
CA ASP A 11 -39.52 -6.39 -11.16
C ASP A 11 -39.44 -4.87 -10.90
N LYS A 12 -38.75 -4.46 -9.82
CA LYS A 12 -38.54 -3.05 -9.49
C LYS A 12 -37.66 -2.33 -10.50
N ALA A 13 -36.58 -2.97 -10.96
CA ALA A 13 -35.69 -2.42 -11.99
C ALA A 13 -36.41 -2.21 -13.32
N ALA A 14 -37.23 -3.18 -13.75
CA ALA A 14 -38.07 -3.06 -14.94
C ALA A 14 -39.08 -1.91 -14.81
N VAL A 15 -39.78 -1.80 -13.67
CA VAL A 15 -40.69 -0.68 -13.39
C VAL A 15 -39.96 0.66 -13.41
N LEU A 16 -38.76 0.74 -12.82
CA LEU A 16 -37.95 1.97 -12.80
C LEU A 16 -37.58 2.42 -14.22
N LEU A 17 -37.12 1.49 -15.07
CA LEU A 17 -36.74 1.79 -16.46
C LEU A 17 -37.94 2.29 -17.28
N VAL A 18 -39.12 1.68 -17.11
CA VAL A 18 -40.35 2.14 -17.78
C VAL A 18 -40.76 3.53 -17.29
N VAL A 19 -40.59 3.81 -16.00
CA VAL A 19 -40.95 5.10 -15.39
C VAL A 19 -40.01 6.23 -15.84
N LEU A 20 -38.73 5.92 -16.03
CA LEU A 20 -37.71 6.88 -16.50
C LEU A 20 -37.82 7.18 -18.00
N GLY A 21 -38.54 6.35 -18.76
CA GLY A 21 -38.75 6.53 -20.19
C GLY A 21 -37.61 6.00 -21.05
N PRO A 22 -37.86 5.84 -22.36
CA PRO A 22 -36.95 5.15 -23.27
C PRO A 22 -35.62 5.88 -23.47
N GLU A 23 -35.59 7.20 -23.44
CA GLU A 23 -34.36 7.97 -23.63
C GLU A 23 -33.36 7.71 -22.50
N VAL A 24 -33.83 7.78 -21.25
CA VAL A 24 -32.99 7.57 -20.06
C VAL A 24 -32.65 6.10 -19.88
N ALA A 25 -33.63 5.20 -20.06
CA ALA A 25 -33.41 3.75 -19.98
C ALA A 25 -32.35 3.27 -20.97
N SER A 26 -32.29 3.86 -22.18
CA SER A 26 -31.27 3.52 -23.18
C SER A 26 -29.84 3.85 -22.72
N GLN A 27 -29.65 4.90 -21.92
CA GLN A 27 -28.34 5.24 -21.36
C GLN A 27 -27.96 4.23 -20.27
N VAL A 28 -28.93 3.79 -19.46
CA VAL A 28 -28.69 2.74 -18.46
C VAL A 28 -28.28 1.43 -19.13
N TYR A 29 -28.92 1.05 -20.24
CA TYR A 29 -28.60 -0.18 -20.98
C TYR A 29 -27.16 -0.24 -21.50
N LYS A 30 -26.55 0.91 -21.83
CA LYS A 30 -25.14 0.96 -22.28
C LYS A 30 -24.14 0.51 -21.22
N HIS A 31 -24.55 0.45 -19.96
CA HIS A 31 -23.71 0.09 -18.83
C HIS A 31 -24.03 -1.30 -18.27
N LEU A 32 -24.89 -2.08 -18.93
CA LEU A 32 -25.29 -3.42 -18.53
C LEU A 32 -24.72 -4.48 -19.48
N ASP A 33 -24.52 -5.67 -18.96
CA ASP A 33 -24.14 -6.85 -19.74
C ASP A 33 -25.34 -7.47 -20.47
N GLU A 34 -25.06 -8.20 -21.55
CA GLU A 34 -26.05 -8.73 -22.49
C GLU A 34 -27.10 -9.62 -21.80
N ALA A 35 -26.67 -10.47 -20.87
CA ALA A 35 -27.56 -11.34 -20.08
C ALA A 35 -28.55 -10.54 -19.20
N THR A 36 -28.10 -9.43 -18.61
CA THR A 36 -28.95 -8.56 -17.80
C THR A 36 -29.92 -7.76 -18.66
N ILE A 37 -29.49 -7.32 -19.85
CA ILE A 37 -30.35 -6.63 -20.83
C ILE A 37 -31.51 -7.54 -21.26
N GLU A 38 -31.23 -8.80 -21.60
CA GLU A 38 -32.25 -9.78 -21.97
C GLU A 38 -33.28 -9.99 -20.85
N LEU A 39 -32.78 -10.20 -19.63
CA LEU A 39 -33.64 -10.40 -18.45
C LEU A 39 -34.53 -9.20 -18.16
N LEU A 40 -33.98 -7.98 -18.16
CA LEU A 40 -34.75 -6.76 -17.90
C LEU A 40 -35.77 -6.48 -19.00
N THR A 41 -35.40 -6.75 -20.26
CA THR A 41 -36.29 -6.55 -21.40
C THR A 41 -37.48 -7.52 -21.35
N LEU A 42 -37.25 -8.77 -20.94
CA LEU A 42 -38.31 -9.76 -20.74
C LEU A 42 -39.25 -9.34 -19.61
N GLU A 43 -38.72 -8.83 -18.49
CA GLU A 43 -39.55 -8.33 -17.40
C GLU A 43 -40.36 -7.10 -17.82
N ILE A 44 -39.77 -6.15 -18.56
CA ILE A 44 -40.47 -4.98 -19.10
C ILE A 44 -41.60 -5.41 -20.03
N ALA A 45 -41.38 -6.39 -20.91
CA ALA A 45 -42.41 -6.91 -21.82
C ALA A 45 -43.59 -7.56 -21.07
N ASN A 46 -43.34 -8.10 -19.88
CA ASN A 46 -44.36 -8.70 -19.02
C ASN A 46 -45.12 -7.67 -18.16
N LEU A 47 -44.68 -6.41 -18.09
CA LEU A 47 -45.37 -5.34 -17.38
C LEU A 47 -46.59 -4.87 -18.17
N ARG A 48 -47.79 -5.28 -17.75
CA ARG A 48 -49.05 -4.90 -18.41
C ARG A 48 -49.55 -3.51 -18.00
N GLN A 49 -49.62 -3.24 -16.69
CA GLN A 49 -50.04 -1.96 -16.13
C GLN A 49 -49.31 -1.72 -14.81
N ILE A 50 -48.80 -0.51 -14.62
CA ILE A 50 -48.11 -0.08 -13.41
C ILE A 50 -49.04 0.86 -12.66
N SER A 51 -49.43 0.52 -11.43
CA SER A 51 -50.28 1.40 -10.64
C SER A 51 -49.50 2.63 -10.14
N PRO A 52 -50.17 3.78 -9.92
CA PRO A 52 -49.52 4.98 -9.39
C PRO A 52 -48.78 4.74 -8.06
N GLU A 53 -49.33 3.87 -7.21
CA GLU A 53 -48.74 3.52 -5.91
C GLU A 53 -47.43 2.74 -6.09
N VAL A 54 -47.38 1.80 -7.02
CA VAL A 54 -46.17 1.04 -7.35
C VAL A 54 -45.11 1.94 -7.97
N LYS A 55 -45.51 2.83 -8.88
CA LYS A 55 -44.62 3.84 -9.47
C LYS A 55 -43.96 4.71 -8.40
N HIS A 56 -44.76 5.23 -7.46
CA HIS A 56 -44.27 6.10 -6.41
C HIS A 56 -43.35 5.35 -5.43
N ALA A 57 -43.72 4.12 -5.05
CA ALA A 57 -42.91 3.29 -4.16
C ALA A 57 -41.53 2.95 -4.75
N VAL A 58 -41.48 2.54 -6.02
CA VAL A 58 -40.22 2.19 -6.70
C VAL A 58 -39.34 3.42 -6.89
N LEU A 59 -39.91 4.58 -7.25
CA LEU A 59 -39.16 5.83 -7.35
C LEU A 59 -38.56 6.28 -6.01
N LYS A 60 -39.36 6.20 -4.94
CA LYS A 60 -38.91 6.56 -3.59
C LYS A 60 -37.75 5.67 -3.13
N GLU A 61 -37.89 4.35 -3.31
CA GLU A 61 -36.85 3.38 -2.95
C GLU A 61 -35.58 3.57 -3.79
N ALA A 62 -35.71 3.84 -5.09
CA ALA A 62 -34.58 4.15 -5.96
C ALA A 62 -33.87 5.44 -5.54
N GLN A 63 -34.63 6.48 -5.18
CA GLN A 63 -34.09 7.74 -4.67
C GLN A 63 -33.34 7.53 -3.35
N GLU A 64 -33.90 6.78 -2.40
CA GLU A 64 -33.25 6.45 -1.12
C GLU A 64 -31.95 5.68 -1.33
N MET A 65 -31.92 4.71 -2.26
CA MET A 65 -30.69 3.98 -2.62
C MET A 65 -29.65 4.86 -3.32
N LEU A 66 -30.06 5.77 -4.22
CA LEU A 66 -29.16 6.70 -4.89
C LEU A 66 -28.55 7.68 -3.89
N MET A 67 -29.36 8.24 -2.97
CA MET A 67 -28.88 9.11 -1.90
C MET A 67 -27.92 8.36 -0.98
N ALA A 68 -28.27 7.14 -0.54
CA ALA A 68 -27.38 6.32 0.29
C ALA A 68 -26.04 6.04 -0.41
N LYS A 69 -26.05 5.79 -1.73
CA LYS A 69 -24.84 5.57 -2.53
C LYS A 69 -24.05 6.86 -2.77
N GLU A 70 -24.69 8.02 -2.90
CA GLU A 70 -24.03 9.34 -2.93
C GLU A 70 -23.36 9.66 -1.58
N PHE A 71 -23.99 9.33 -0.44
CA PHE A 71 -23.37 9.47 0.88
C PHE A 71 -22.22 8.48 1.13
N MET A 72 -22.28 7.28 0.53
CA MET A 72 -21.18 6.32 0.59
C MET A 72 -20.05 6.62 -0.42
N SER A 73 -20.32 7.38 -1.48
CA SER A 73 -19.36 7.67 -2.56
C SER A 73 -18.79 9.09 -2.55
N GLN A 74 -19.25 9.98 -1.66
CA GLN A 74 -18.65 11.31 -1.46
C GLN A 74 -17.91 11.40 -0.13
N GLY A 75 -16.80 10.68 -0.02
CA GLY A 75 -15.61 11.26 0.60
C GLY A 75 -14.93 12.15 -0.45
N GLY A 76 -14.73 13.44 -0.17
CA GLY A 76 -14.12 14.37 -1.13
C GLY A 76 -14.23 15.85 -0.75
N VAL A 77 -13.51 16.71 -1.47
CA VAL A 77 -13.39 18.16 -1.20
C VAL A 77 -14.74 18.88 -1.24
N ASP A 78 -15.69 18.44 -2.07
CA ASP A 78 -17.02 19.06 -2.19
C ASP A 78 -17.97 18.68 -1.03
N TYR A 79 -17.87 17.46 -0.49
CA TYR A 79 -18.59 17.06 0.73
C TYR A 79 -18.00 17.77 1.95
N ALA A 80 -16.67 17.81 2.05
CA ALA A 80 -15.98 18.61 3.06
C ALA A 80 -16.37 20.10 2.93
N ARG A 81 -16.57 20.62 1.71
CA ARG A 81 -17.05 21.98 1.47
C ARG A 81 -18.44 22.22 2.04
N ALA A 82 -19.41 21.39 1.67
CA ALA A 82 -20.78 21.53 2.18
C ALA A 82 -20.85 21.41 3.71
N LEU A 83 -20.05 20.52 4.29
CA LEU A 83 -19.97 20.32 5.75
C LEU A 83 -19.33 21.53 6.45
N LEU A 84 -18.22 22.05 5.91
CA LEU A 84 -17.55 23.24 6.45
C LEU A 84 -18.42 24.50 6.28
N GLU A 85 -19.10 24.67 5.14
CA GLU A 85 -20.00 25.79 4.88
C GLU A 85 -21.19 25.79 5.85
N GLY A 86 -21.78 24.61 6.11
CA GLY A 86 -22.87 24.46 7.06
C GLY A 86 -22.46 24.66 8.52
N ALA A 87 -21.23 24.30 8.89
CA ALA A 87 -20.75 24.38 10.27
C ALA A 87 -20.08 25.71 10.63
N LEU A 88 -19.39 26.36 9.69
CA LEU A 88 -18.47 27.49 9.95
C LEU A 88 -18.77 28.74 9.11
N GLY A 89 -19.71 28.67 8.16
CA GLY A 89 -20.04 29.73 7.22
C GLY A 89 -19.12 29.76 5.99
N SER A 90 -19.60 30.36 4.90
CA SER A 90 -18.97 30.28 3.57
C SER A 90 -17.53 30.81 3.53
N ASP A 91 -17.25 31.94 4.19
CA ASP A 91 -15.92 32.57 4.16
C ASP A 91 -14.84 31.73 4.85
N ARG A 92 -15.12 31.18 6.05
CA ARG A 92 -14.18 30.30 6.77
C ARG A 92 -14.05 28.93 6.12
N ALA A 93 -15.13 28.41 5.54
CA ALA A 93 -15.09 27.17 4.79
C ALA A 93 -14.18 27.31 3.56
N GLN A 94 -14.31 28.40 2.80
CA GLN A 94 -13.44 28.71 1.66
C GLN A 94 -11.96 28.79 2.05
N GLU A 95 -11.64 29.40 3.18
CA GLU A 95 -10.26 29.51 3.69
C GLU A 95 -9.66 28.14 4.05
N ILE A 96 -10.42 27.32 4.78
CA ILE A 96 -10.00 25.97 5.18
C ILE A 96 -9.87 25.06 3.97
N LEU A 97 -10.81 25.12 3.03
CA LEU A 97 -10.77 24.36 1.78
C LEU A 97 -9.60 24.79 0.91
N ARG A 98 -9.30 26.09 0.77
CA ARG A 98 -8.12 26.55 0.03
C ARG A 98 -6.84 25.97 0.61
N ARG A 99 -6.71 25.92 1.95
CA ARG A 99 -5.55 25.33 2.62
C ARG A 99 -5.45 23.81 2.36
N ILE A 100 -6.58 23.10 2.43
CA ILE A 100 -6.65 21.65 2.22
C ILE A 100 -6.45 21.28 0.74
N THR A 101 -7.06 22.01 -0.19
CA THR A 101 -6.87 21.82 -1.63
C THR A 101 -5.44 22.17 -2.06
N ALA A 102 -4.80 23.18 -1.47
CA ALA A 102 -3.39 23.46 -1.69
C ALA A 102 -2.46 22.32 -1.17
N SER A 103 -2.90 21.57 -0.15
CA SER A 103 -2.19 20.36 0.30
C SER A 103 -2.55 19.09 -0.48
N LEU A 104 -3.68 19.07 -1.19
CA LEU A 104 -4.18 17.90 -1.96
C LEU A 104 -3.91 18.00 -3.47
N GLN A 105 -3.59 19.18 -4.00
CA GLN A 105 -3.11 19.30 -5.38
C GLN A 105 -1.68 18.75 -5.43
N VAL A 106 -1.53 17.56 -6.01
CA VAL A 106 -0.22 17.08 -6.50
C VAL A 106 0.31 18.18 -7.39
N ARG A 107 1.45 18.76 -6.99
CA ARG A 107 2.08 19.82 -7.78
C ARG A 107 2.48 19.20 -9.13
N PRO A 108 2.23 19.87 -10.26
CA PRO A 108 2.72 19.38 -11.54
C PRO A 108 4.23 19.13 -11.45
N PHE A 109 4.67 17.96 -11.92
CA PHE A 109 6.06 17.50 -11.88
C PHE A 109 6.63 17.29 -10.47
N ASP A 110 5.81 16.98 -9.46
CA ASP A 110 6.30 16.75 -8.09
C ASP A 110 7.32 15.61 -8.02
N PHE A 111 7.21 14.59 -8.87
CA PHE A 111 8.21 13.51 -8.99
C PHE A 111 9.60 14.05 -9.36
N MET A 112 9.68 15.06 -10.23
CA MET A 112 10.95 15.67 -10.63
C MET A 112 11.56 16.51 -9.51
N ARG A 113 10.75 17.10 -8.63
CA ARG A 113 11.23 17.90 -7.50
C ARG A 113 12.01 17.09 -6.46
N HIS A 114 11.77 15.78 -6.40
CA HIS A 114 12.44 14.85 -5.50
C HIS A 114 13.55 14.03 -6.18
N THR A 115 13.76 14.25 -7.49
CA THR A 115 14.79 13.57 -8.28
C THR A 115 16.06 14.43 -8.35
N ASP A 116 17.24 13.82 -8.35
CA ASP A 116 18.50 14.55 -8.45
C ASP A 116 18.59 15.36 -9.76
N ALA A 117 19.15 16.58 -9.70
CA ALA A 117 19.25 17.48 -10.84
C ALA A 117 20.02 16.88 -12.04
N THR A 118 21.02 16.04 -11.78
CA THR A 118 21.80 15.37 -12.85
C THR A 118 20.99 14.29 -13.57
N GLN A 119 20.13 13.58 -12.84
CA GLN A 119 19.22 12.58 -13.40
C GLN A 119 18.13 13.25 -14.24
N VAL A 120 17.54 14.34 -13.71
CA VAL A 120 16.56 15.15 -14.47
C VAL A 120 17.19 15.70 -15.74
N LEU A 121 18.42 16.23 -15.67
CA LEU A 121 19.17 16.71 -16.82
C LEU A 121 19.38 15.61 -17.87
N GLY A 122 19.84 14.42 -17.45
CA GLY A 122 20.06 13.28 -18.32
C GLY A 122 18.80 12.86 -19.09
N PHE A 123 17.63 13.04 -18.46
CA PHE A 123 16.33 12.75 -19.05
C PHE A 123 15.84 13.84 -20.01
N ILE A 124 15.94 15.12 -19.64
CA ILE A 124 15.32 16.22 -20.40
C ILE A 124 16.21 16.81 -21.50
N GLN A 125 17.52 16.53 -21.52
CA GLN A 125 18.46 17.08 -22.50
C GLN A 125 18.11 16.76 -23.97
N GLY A 126 17.38 15.67 -24.22
CA GLY A 126 16.92 15.27 -25.55
C GLY A 126 15.53 15.81 -25.92
N GLU A 127 14.85 16.50 -25.01
CA GLU A 127 13.50 17.01 -25.22
C GLU A 127 13.51 18.38 -25.91
N HIS A 128 12.37 18.74 -26.51
CA HIS A 128 12.23 20.04 -27.18
C HIS A 128 12.39 21.21 -26.18
N PRO A 129 13.03 22.34 -26.54
CA PRO A 129 13.26 23.46 -25.61
C PRO A 129 12.00 24.03 -24.93
N GLN A 130 10.82 23.89 -25.57
CA GLN A 130 9.54 24.27 -24.96
C GLN A 130 9.15 23.35 -23.79
N THR A 131 9.40 22.05 -23.91
CA THR A 131 9.14 21.07 -22.85
C THR A 131 10.09 21.28 -21.68
N VAL A 132 11.37 21.51 -21.97
CA VAL A 132 12.39 21.83 -20.95
C VAL A 132 12.02 23.13 -20.21
N ALA A 133 11.63 24.18 -20.94
CA ALA A 133 11.17 25.43 -20.35
C ALA A 133 9.95 25.24 -19.45
N LEU A 134 9.00 24.41 -19.88
CA LEU A 134 7.83 24.05 -19.07
C LEU A 134 8.24 23.36 -17.77
N ILE A 135 9.04 22.30 -17.84
CA ILE A 135 9.50 21.55 -16.66
C ILE A 135 10.20 22.49 -15.67
N LEU A 136 11.19 23.26 -16.13
CA LEU A 136 11.99 24.13 -15.28
C LEU A 136 11.16 25.22 -14.60
N SER A 137 10.05 25.67 -15.22
CA SER A 137 9.15 26.66 -14.63
C SER A 137 8.38 26.15 -13.40
N TYR A 138 8.31 24.83 -13.20
CA TYR A 138 7.63 24.18 -12.08
C TYR A 138 8.60 23.56 -11.04
N LEU A 139 9.92 23.58 -11.29
CA LEU A 139 10.93 23.16 -10.31
C LEU A 139 11.33 24.29 -9.36
N THR A 140 12.09 23.95 -8.31
CA THR A 140 12.66 24.98 -7.44
C THR A 140 13.74 25.76 -8.18
N PRO A 141 13.94 27.07 -7.89
CA PRO A 141 14.96 27.88 -8.55
C PRO A 141 16.36 27.26 -8.48
N GLU A 142 16.71 26.63 -7.35
CA GLU A 142 18.01 25.99 -7.13
C GLU A 142 18.20 24.79 -8.05
N GLN A 143 17.20 23.91 -8.14
CA GLN A 143 17.24 22.73 -8.99
C GLN A 143 17.21 23.13 -10.47
N ALA A 144 16.38 24.10 -10.83
CA ALA A 144 16.32 24.62 -12.20
C ALA A 144 17.65 25.26 -12.63
N ALA A 145 18.33 25.99 -11.75
CA ALA A 145 19.65 26.57 -12.02
C ALA A 145 20.71 25.47 -12.24
N ALA A 146 20.71 24.43 -11.41
CA ALA A 146 21.61 23.29 -11.56
C ALA A 146 21.41 22.58 -12.91
N ILE A 147 20.15 22.33 -13.30
CA ILE A 147 19.82 21.70 -14.58
C ILE A 147 20.21 22.62 -15.76
N MET A 148 19.86 23.91 -15.69
CA MET A 148 20.23 24.91 -16.71
C MET A 148 21.75 24.96 -16.92
N GLY A 149 22.54 24.88 -15.85
CA GLY A 149 24.00 24.86 -15.92
C GLY A 149 24.58 23.67 -16.69
N GLY A 150 23.87 22.54 -16.75
CA GLY A 150 24.29 21.35 -17.48
C GLY A 150 23.79 21.25 -18.93
N LEU A 151 22.90 22.15 -19.38
CA LEU A 151 22.40 22.16 -20.75
C LEU A 151 23.42 22.75 -21.74
N PRO A 152 23.40 22.32 -23.02
CA PRO A 152 24.20 22.96 -24.08
C PRO A 152 23.86 24.45 -24.26
N SER A 153 24.86 25.29 -24.59
CA SER A 153 24.70 26.76 -24.63
C SER A 153 23.61 27.26 -25.58
N ASN A 154 23.39 26.59 -26.71
CA ASN A 154 22.29 26.89 -27.62
C ASN A 154 20.92 26.61 -26.98
N MET A 155 20.80 25.51 -26.26
CA MET A 155 19.57 25.13 -25.56
C MET A 155 19.31 26.03 -24.35
N GLN A 156 20.34 26.45 -23.61
CA GLN A 156 20.21 27.40 -22.50
C GLN A 156 19.53 28.71 -22.95
N TRP A 157 19.97 29.29 -24.06
CA TRP A 157 19.35 30.49 -24.63
C TRP A 157 17.87 30.26 -25.00
N ASP A 158 17.61 29.19 -25.74
CA ASP A 158 16.28 28.84 -26.23
C ASP A 158 15.28 28.59 -25.10
N VAL A 159 15.71 27.91 -24.05
CA VAL A 159 14.92 27.60 -22.85
C VAL A 159 14.67 28.87 -22.04
N THR A 160 15.71 29.68 -21.79
CA THR A 160 15.60 30.93 -21.03
C THR A 160 14.61 31.89 -21.67
N ARG A 161 14.74 32.08 -23.00
CA ARG A 161 13.83 32.94 -23.77
C ARG A 161 12.38 32.44 -23.64
N ARG A 162 12.16 31.13 -23.73
CA ARG A 162 10.82 30.54 -23.61
C ARG A 162 10.24 30.72 -22.22
N ILE A 163 11.00 30.44 -21.15
CA ILE A 163 10.54 30.68 -19.76
C ILE A 163 10.11 32.15 -19.59
N ALA A 164 10.89 33.09 -20.13
CA ALA A 164 10.59 34.52 -20.02
C ALA A 164 9.36 34.98 -20.83
N THR A 165 9.03 34.30 -21.92
CA THR A 165 7.91 34.68 -22.83
C THR A 165 6.70 33.75 -22.75
N MET A 166 6.74 32.73 -21.89
CA MET A 166 5.69 31.73 -21.81
C MET A 166 4.47 32.31 -21.10
N ASP A 167 3.33 32.26 -21.78
CA ASP A 167 2.03 32.64 -21.23
C ASP A 167 1.35 31.45 -20.53
N ARG A 168 0.06 31.58 -20.25
CA ARG A 168 -0.74 30.55 -19.58
C ARG A 168 -0.83 29.27 -20.40
N ILE A 169 -0.54 28.14 -19.77
CA ILE A 169 -0.73 26.79 -20.32
C ILE A 169 -2.04 26.23 -19.77
N THR A 170 -2.82 25.54 -20.62
CA THR A 170 -4.05 24.90 -20.17
C THR A 170 -3.74 23.70 -19.26
N PRO A 171 -4.51 23.50 -18.18
CA PRO A 171 -4.28 22.39 -17.25
C PRO A 171 -4.35 20.99 -17.90
N GLU A 172 -5.03 20.85 -19.04
CA GLU A 172 -5.13 19.61 -19.80
C GLU A 172 -3.80 19.26 -20.48
N VAL A 173 -3.19 20.24 -21.16
CA VAL A 173 -1.89 20.07 -21.82
C VAL A 173 -0.80 19.80 -20.80
N LEU A 174 -0.84 20.50 -19.65
CA LEU A 174 0.10 20.27 -18.56
C LEU A 174 0.05 18.82 -18.05
N ARG A 175 -1.16 18.30 -17.77
CA ARG A 175 -1.36 16.91 -17.32
C ARG A 175 -0.94 15.88 -18.38
N GLU A 176 -1.17 16.17 -19.65
CA GLU A 176 -0.76 15.27 -20.72
C GLU A 176 0.77 15.17 -20.83
N VAL A 177 1.45 16.32 -20.78
CA VAL A 177 2.92 16.40 -20.79
C VAL A 177 3.49 15.69 -19.56
N GLU A 178 2.93 15.94 -18.38
CA GLU A 178 3.30 15.28 -17.13
C GLU A 178 3.19 13.75 -17.24
N ARG A 179 2.04 13.23 -17.68
CA ARG A 179 1.80 11.78 -17.84
C ARG A 179 2.74 11.12 -18.85
N VAL A 180 3.13 11.83 -19.91
CA VAL A 180 4.09 11.30 -20.90
C VAL A 180 5.50 11.26 -20.31
N LEU A 181 5.91 12.33 -19.60
CA LEU A 181 7.21 12.42 -18.99
C LEU A 181 7.36 11.44 -17.82
N GLU A 182 6.33 11.28 -17.00
CA GLU A 182 6.30 10.29 -15.91
C GLU A 182 6.49 8.88 -16.44
N ARG A 183 5.72 8.46 -17.47
CA ARG A 183 5.88 7.14 -18.09
C ARG A 183 7.26 6.90 -18.71
N LYS A 184 7.80 7.91 -19.40
CA LYS A 184 9.15 7.84 -19.96
C LYS A 184 10.20 7.76 -18.85
N LEU A 185 10.05 8.54 -17.78
CA LEU A 185 10.96 8.52 -16.65
C LEU A 185 10.91 7.16 -15.95
N SER A 186 9.73 6.59 -15.71
CA SER A 186 9.59 5.23 -15.16
C SER A 186 10.22 4.14 -16.03
N SER A 187 10.29 4.36 -17.36
CA SER A 187 10.94 3.41 -18.28
C SER A 187 12.47 3.53 -18.32
N VAL A 188 13.02 4.71 -18.01
CA VAL A 188 14.47 5.00 -18.03
C VAL A 188 15.09 4.82 -16.64
N LEU A 189 14.36 5.19 -15.59
CA LEU A 189 14.67 4.91 -14.18
C LEU A 189 14.14 3.53 -13.76
N GLY A 190 14.26 2.52 -14.63
CA GLY A 190 13.93 1.15 -14.23
C GLY A 190 14.72 0.79 -12.96
N GLN A 191 13.99 0.64 -11.84
CA GLN A 191 14.44 0.62 -10.44
C GLN A 191 14.73 2.05 -9.93
N ASP A 192 13.76 2.78 -9.37
CA ASP A 192 13.10 2.51 -8.10
C ASP A 192 11.65 3.00 -8.12
N PHE A 193 10.69 2.10 -8.31
CA PHE A 193 9.47 2.25 -7.54
C PHE A 193 9.87 1.99 -6.10
N THR A 194 9.42 2.78 -5.12
CA THR A 194 9.35 2.27 -3.75
C THR A 194 8.53 0.98 -3.84
N VAL A 195 9.22 -0.16 -3.79
CA VAL A 195 8.64 -1.48 -3.92
C VAL A 195 7.62 -1.61 -2.79
N ALA A 196 6.33 -1.42 -3.10
CA ALA A 196 5.26 -1.43 -2.11
C ALA A 196 4.85 -2.86 -1.69
N GLY A 197 5.67 -3.86 -2.01
CA GLY A 197 5.35 -5.28 -1.89
C GLY A 197 6.57 -6.18 -2.12
N GLY A 198 6.35 -7.38 -2.65
CA GLY A 198 7.41 -8.36 -2.85
C GLY A 198 7.64 -9.25 -1.63
N VAL A 199 8.51 -10.25 -1.81
CA VAL A 199 8.76 -11.29 -0.81
C VAL A 199 9.25 -10.68 0.51
N ASP A 200 10.09 -9.63 0.48
CA ASP A 200 10.59 -8.98 1.70
C ASP A 200 9.48 -8.29 2.50
N ALA A 201 8.54 -7.60 1.83
CA ALA A 201 7.40 -7.00 2.51
C ALA A 201 6.46 -8.06 3.12
N VAL A 202 6.26 -9.19 2.42
CA VAL A 202 5.47 -10.31 2.93
C VAL A 202 6.16 -10.96 4.13
N VAL A 203 7.47 -11.15 4.05
CA VAL A 203 8.31 -11.65 5.15
C VAL A 203 8.16 -10.73 6.36
N ASP A 204 8.32 -9.41 6.21
CA ASP A 204 8.14 -8.44 7.30
C ASP A 204 6.74 -8.50 7.94
N ILE A 205 5.70 -8.70 7.14
CA ILE A 205 4.33 -8.88 7.63
C ILE A 205 4.22 -10.20 8.41
N ILE A 206 4.67 -11.31 7.82
CA ILE A 206 4.61 -12.64 8.42
C ILE A 206 5.37 -12.67 9.75
N ASN A 207 6.48 -11.95 9.85
CA ASN A 207 7.28 -11.87 11.07
C ASN A 207 6.63 -11.09 12.22
N ARG A 208 5.59 -10.31 11.93
CA ARG A 208 4.88 -9.48 12.93
C ARG A 208 3.51 -10.02 13.32
N VAL A 209 2.98 -10.99 12.57
CA VAL A 209 1.71 -11.65 12.93
C VAL A 209 1.96 -12.73 13.98
N ASP A 210 0.89 -13.21 14.60
CA ASP A 210 0.98 -14.35 15.51
C ASP A 210 1.27 -15.64 14.74
N ARG A 211 1.91 -16.62 15.41
CA ARG A 211 2.32 -17.90 14.81
C ARG A 211 1.16 -18.71 14.22
N GLY A 212 -0.06 -18.55 14.74
CA GLY A 212 -1.25 -19.21 14.19
C GLY A 212 -1.60 -18.66 12.81
N THR A 213 -1.54 -17.34 12.66
CA THR A 213 -1.72 -16.65 11.38
C THR A 213 -0.58 -16.94 10.41
N GLU A 214 0.69 -16.87 10.85
CA GLU A 214 1.86 -17.27 10.06
C GLU A 214 1.69 -18.68 9.48
N ARG A 215 1.39 -19.66 10.35
CA ARG A 215 1.25 -21.06 9.93
C ARG A 215 0.15 -21.24 8.90
N ASN A 216 -1.01 -20.62 9.10
CA ASN A 216 -2.12 -20.69 8.16
C ASN A 216 -1.76 -20.05 6.80
N ILE A 217 -1.07 -18.90 6.82
CA ILE A 217 -0.59 -18.24 5.60
C ILE A 217 0.41 -19.15 4.87
N MET A 218 1.38 -19.73 5.57
CA MET A 218 2.40 -20.59 4.98
C MET A 218 1.83 -21.91 4.46
N GLU A 219 0.94 -22.58 5.20
CA GLU A 219 0.25 -23.80 4.75
C GLU A 219 -0.58 -23.53 3.48
N THR A 220 -1.27 -22.38 3.43
CA THR A 220 -2.03 -21.98 2.24
C THR A 220 -1.12 -21.64 1.05
N LEU A 221 0.03 -21.01 1.31
CA LEU A 221 1.03 -20.70 0.29
C LEU A 221 1.67 -21.97 -0.26
N GLU A 222 2.04 -22.94 0.58
CA GLU A 222 2.57 -24.22 0.14
C GLU A 222 1.61 -25.01 -0.77
N GLU A 223 0.29 -24.90 -0.50
CA GLU A 223 -0.72 -25.60 -1.30
C GLU A 223 -0.99 -24.91 -2.65
N LYS A 224 -0.93 -23.56 -2.70
CA LYS A 224 -1.30 -22.78 -3.89
C LYS A 224 -0.11 -22.39 -4.78
N ASP A 225 1.04 -22.11 -4.17
CA ASP A 225 2.25 -21.64 -4.83
C ASP A 225 3.50 -22.11 -4.06
N PRO A 226 3.94 -23.37 -4.30
CA PRO A 226 5.07 -23.96 -3.61
C PRO A 226 6.38 -23.19 -3.80
N ASP A 227 6.59 -22.59 -4.99
CA ASP A 227 7.81 -21.87 -5.32
C ASP A 227 7.90 -20.56 -4.51
N LEU A 228 6.80 -19.82 -4.42
CA LEU A 228 6.72 -18.60 -3.60
C LEU A 228 6.83 -18.91 -2.10
N ALA A 229 6.20 -20.00 -1.63
CA ALA A 229 6.31 -20.44 -0.25
C ALA A 229 7.78 -20.71 0.13
N GLU A 230 8.53 -21.36 -0.76
CA GLU A 230 9.93 -21.65 -0.53
C GLU A 230 10.82 -20.40 -0.59
N GLU A 231 10.50 -19.45 -1.47
CA GLU A 231 11.17 -18.15 -1.52
C GLU A 231 10.96 -17.33 -0.23
N ILE A 232 9.74 -17.32 0.30
CA ILE A 232 9.40 -16.66 1.57
C ILE A 232 10.12 -17.35 2.74
N LYS A 233 10.09 -18.69 2.80
CA LYS A 233 10.78 -19.45 3.87
C LYS A 233 12.27 -19.17 3.93
N ARG A 234 12.94 -19.07 2.77
CA ARG A 234 14.38 -18.75 2.71
C ARG A 234 14.72 -17.40 3.35
N ARG A 235 13.75 -16.48 3.43
CA ARG A 235 13.92 -15.14 3.99
C ARG A 235 13.35 -14.99 5.41
N LEU A 236 12.61 -15.97 5.92
CA LEU A 236 12.16 -15.99 7.31
C LEU A 236 13.31 -16.46 8.22
N PHE A 237 13.75 -15.59 9.14
CA PHE A 237 14.64 -16.00 10.23
C PHE A 237 13.80 -16.55 11.39
N VAL A 238 13.92 -17.85 11.65
CA VAL A 238 13.22 -18.56 12.73
C VAL A 238 14.13 -18.80 13.93
N PHE A 239 13.54 -19.18 15.08
CA PHE A 239 14.30 -19.40 16.32
C PHE A 239 15.42 -20.46 16.18
N GLU A 240 15.20 -21.50 15.38
CA GLU A 240 16.22 -22.53 15.14
C GLU A 240 17.42 -22.00 14.34
N ASP A 241 17.25 -20.95 13.53
CA ASP A 241 18.32 -20.35 12.73
C ASP A 241 19.39 -19.64 13.58
N ILE A 242 19.11 -19.43 14.88
CA ILE A 242 20.10 -18.95 15.85
C ILE A 242 21.32 -19.90 15.91
N ILE A 243 21.14 -21.18 15.53
CA ILE A 243 22.24 -22.12 15.36
C ILE A 243 23.25 -21.71 14.27
N GLY A 244 22.89 -20.82 13.36
CA GLY A 244 23.78 -20.26 12.34
C GLY A 244 24.57 -19.03 12.79
N LEU A 245 24.14 -18.33 13.86
CA LEU A 245 24.82 -17.10 14.32
C LEU A 245 26.24 -17.37 14.84
N ASP A 246 27.20 -16.49 14.57
CA ASP A 246 28.52 -16.63 15.18
C ASP A 246 28.47 -16.39 16.70
N ASP A 247 29.48 -16.89 17.42
CA ASP A 247 29.55 -16.81 18.88
C ASP A 247 29.49 -15.35 19.39
N ARG A 248 30.02 -14.36 18.65
CA ARG A 248 29.97 -12.95 19.07
C ARG A 248 28.57 -12.38 18.93
N SER A 249 27.90 -12.65 17.82
CA SER A 249 26.51 -12.23 17.59
C SER A 249 25.58 -12.82 18.66
N LEU A 250 25.73 -14.10 18.98
CA LEU A 250 24.92 -14.74 20.03
C LEU A 250 25.19 -14.14 21.42
N GLN A 251 26.44 -13.83 21.76
CA GLN A 251 26.78 -13.13 23.01
C GLN A 251 26.18 -11.73 23.08
N ARG A 252 26.01 -11.04 21.95
CA ARG A 252 25.35 -9.74 21.92
C ARG A 252 23.86 -9.86 22.18
N VAL A 253 23.20 -10.82 21.52
CA VAL A 253 21.78 -11.15 21.72
C VAL A 253 21.50 -11.49 23.18
N LEU A 254 22.33 -12.34 23.79
CA LEU A 254 22.23 -12.75 25.20
C LEU A 254 22.24 -11.60 26.21
N ARG A 255 22.75 -10.41 25.84
CA ARG A 255 22.75 -9.22 26.72
C ARG A 255 21.44 -8.45 26.70
N GLU A 256 20.64 -8.59 25.64
CA GLU A 256 19.39 -7.86 25.43
C GLU A 256 18.15 -8.71 25.76
N VAL A 257 18.30 -10.03 25.85
CA VAL A 257 17.20 -10.96 26.16
C VAL A 257 17.01 -11.11 27.68
N ASP A 258 15.77 -11.00 28.16
CA ASP A 258 15.43 -11.29 29.56
C ASP A 258 15.62 -12.78 29.89
N VAL A 259 16.22 -13.08 31.04
CA VAL A 259 16.54 -14.45 31.47
C VAL A 259 15.29 -15.33 31.57
N LYS A 260 14.12 -14.77 31.94
CA LYS A 260 12.86 -15.50 32.02
C LYS A 260 12.37 -15.90 30.64
N ASP A 261 12.37 -14.96 29.68
CA ASP A 261 11.97 -15.25 28.30
C ASP A 261 12.95 -16.26 27.67
N LEU A 262 14.26 -16.14 27.94
CA LEU A 262 15.26 -17.10 27.47
C LEU A 262 15.04 -18.50 28.06
N SER A 263 14.78 -18.61 29.36
CA SER A 263 14.55 -19.89 30.03
C SER A 263 13.31 -20.62 29.49
N LEU A 264 12.25 -19.86 29.18
CA LEU A 264 11.02 -20.38 28.62
C LEU A 264 11.19 -20.75 27.14
N ALA A 265 11.92 -19.95 26.35
CA ALA A 265 12.22 -20.25 24.96
C ALA A 265 13.06 -21.53 24.80
N LEU A 266 14.07 -21.72 25.66
CA LEU A 266 14.98 -22.87 25.61
C LEU A 266 14.36 -24.19 26.08
N LYS A 267 13.20 -24.17 26.75
CA LYS A 267 12.43 -25.39 27.08
C LYS A 267 11.94 -26.13 25.83
N GLY A 268 11.65 -25.40 24.76
CA GLY A 268 11.22 -25.96 23.48
C GLY A 268 12.34 -26.05 22.43
N ALA A 269 13.57 -25.71 22.78
CA ALA A 269 14.72 -25.73 21.87
C ALA A 269 15.30 -27.14 21.71
N THR A 270 15.96 -27.39 20.58
CA THR A 270 16.79 -28.58 20.39
C THR A 270 17.99 -28.59 21.35
N GLU A 271 18.49 -29.79 21.68
CA GLU A 271 19.64 -29.93 22.59
C GLU A 271 20.89 -29.19 22.07
N GLU A 272 21.11 -29.25 20.76
CA GLU A 272 22.22 -28.59 20.09
C GLU A 272 22.14 -27.07 20.23
N LEU A 273 20.97 -26.48 19.94
CA LEU A 273 20.75 -25.05 20.11
C LEU A 273 20.93 -24.64 21.57
N ARG A 274 20.39 -25.41 22.51
CA ARG A 274 20.55 -25.16 23.94
C ARG A 274 22.02 -25.14 24.38
N GLN A 275 22.82 -26.10 23.90
CA GLN A 275 24.26 -26.14 24.18
C GLN A 275 24.99 -24.93 23.60
N LYS A 276 24.58 -24.46 22.42
CA LYS A 276 25.14 -23.26 21.81
C LYS A 276 24.91 -22.00 22.65
N PHE A 277 23.71 -21.84 23.21
CA PHE A 277 23.42 -20.77 24.16
C PHE A 277 24.30 -20.90 25.41
N PHE A 278 24.36 -22.07 26.05
CA PHE A 278 25.17 -22.27 27.26
C PHE A 278 26.67 -22.04 27.04
N LYS A 279 27.22 -22.44 25.89
CA LYS A 279 28.62 -22.21 25.51
C LYS A 279 28.96 -20.71 25.47
N ASN A 280 28.01 -19.88 25.09
CA ASN A 280 28.17 -18.43 24.94
C ASN A 280 27.81 -17.63 26.21
N MET A 281 27.49 -18.32 27.31
CA MET A 281 27.24 -17.72 28.61
C MET A 281 28.40 -17.94 29.57
N SER A 282 28.48 -17.11 30.61
CA SER A 282 29.36 -17.42 31.74
C SER A 282 28.86 -18.67 32.48
N LYS A 283 29.77 -19.44 33.10
CA LYS A 283 29.41 -20.66 33.87
C LYS A 283 28.26 -20.43 34.86
N ARG A 284 28.36 -19.33 35.63
CA ARG A 284 27.33 -18.94 36.61
C ARG A 284 25.98 -18.65 35.95
N ALA A 285 25.96 -17.95 34.82
CA ALA A 285 24.72 -17.61 34.14
C ALA A 285 24.07 -18.84 33.49
N ALA A 286 24.88 -19.75 32.93
CA ALA A 286 24.41 -21.03 32.40
C ALA A 286 23.83 -21.93 33.50
N GLU A 287 24.49 -22.00 34.68
CA GLU A 287 23.99 -22.72 35.86
C GLU A 287 22.64 -22.17 36.32
N MET A 288 22.52 -20.84 36.50
CA MET A 288 21.26 -20.20 36.89
C MET A 288 20.14 -20.45 35.88
N LEU A 289 20.41 -20.31 34.59
CA LEU A 289 19.43 -20.54 33.53
C LEU A 289 18.94 -22.00 33.52
N ASN A 290 19.85 -22.95 33.72
CA ASN A 290 19.51 -24.37 33.79
C ASN A 290 18.68 -24.71 35.04
N GLU A 291 18.98 -24.10 36.19
CA GLU A 291 18.17 -24.23 37.41
C GLU A 291 16.76 -23.66 37.22
N ASP A 292 16.64 -22.46 36.61
CA ASP A 292 15.34 -21.83 36.32
C ASP A 292 14.49 -22.71 35.38
N MET A 293 15.10 -23.27 34.33
CA MET A 293 14.42 -24.21 33.43
C MET A 293 13.93 -25.47 34.18
N GLN A 294 14.71 -26.01 35.11
CA GLN A 294 14.28 -27.16 35.91
C GLN A 294 13.12 -26.82 36.84
N PHE A 295 13.16 -25.63 37.46
CA PHE A 295 12.16 -25.17 38.41
C PHE A 295 10.79 -24.85 37.77
N MET A 296 10.78 -24.40 36.50
CA MET A 296 9.55 -24.04 35.77
C MET A 296 8.54 -25.19 35.57
N GLY A 297 8.95 -26.45 35.68
CA GLY A 297 8.05 -27.59 35.47
C GLY A 297 7.49 -27.68 34.04
N PRO A 298 6.28 -28.27 33.84
CA PRO A 298 5.59 -28.29 32.55
C PRO A 298 5.07 -26.90 32.18
N VAL A 299 5.42 -26.44 30.98
CA VAL A 299 5.02 -25.14 30.42
C VAL A 299 4.10 -25.34 29.22
N ARG A 300 3.24 -24.37 28.92
CA ARG A 300 2.36 -24.45 27.74
C ARG A 300 3.19 -24.16 26.49
N VAL A 301 2.91 -24.91 25.43
CA VAL A 301 3.58 -24.72 24.11
C VAL A 301 3.46 -23.26 23.67
N ARG A 302 2.27 -22.66 23.77
CA ARG A 302 2.04 -21.25 23.42
C ARG A 302 2.99 -20.27 24.14
N ASP A 303 3.25 -20.49 25.43
CA ASP A 303 4.09 -19.58 26.23
C ASP A 303 5.58 -19.71 25.82
N VAL A 304 5.99 -20.92 25.43
CA VAL A 304 7.33 -21.20 24.85
C VAL A 304 7.47 -20.50 23.50
N GLU A 305 6.49 -20.64 22.61
CA GLU A 305 6.52 -20.01 21.29
C GLU A 305 6.53 -18.48 21.36
N GLU A 306 5.75 -17.89 22.26
CA GLU A 306 5.76 -16.44 22.50
C GLU A 306 7.14 -15.97 22.95
N SER A 307 7.79 -16.73 23.82
CA SER A 307 9.15 -16.43 24.29
C SER A 307 10.19 -16.59 23.19
N GLN A 308 10.09 -17.63 22.36
CA GLN A 308 10.94 -17.81 21.18
C GLN A 308 10.81 -16.62 20.22
N GLN A 309 9.59 -16.13 19.99
CA GLN A 309 9.36 -14.97 19.13
C GLN A 309 10.00 -13.71 19.70
N LYS A 310 9.94 -13.49 21.02
CA LYS A 310 10.65 -12.36 21.66
C LYS A 310 12.15 -12.42 21.42
N VAL A 311 12.76 -13.61 21.52
CA VAL A 311 14.20 -13.79 21.24
C VAL A 311 14.50 -13.48 19.77
N VAL A 312 13.70 -13.99 18.83
CA VAL A 312 13.85 -13.71 17.39
C VAL A 312 13.73 -12.21 17.09
N ASN A 313 12.79 -11.52 17.74
CA ASN A 313 12.62 -10.08 17.60
C ASN A 313 13.85 -9.29 18.08
N VAL A 314 14.49 -9.73 19.17
CA VAL A 314 15.74 -9.12 19.66
C VAL A 314 16.89 -9.33 18.67
N VAL A 315 17.03 -10.54 18.10
CA VAL A 315 18.04 -10.82 17.07
C VAL A 315 17.86 -9.87 15.89
N ARG A 316 16.64 -9.68 15.40
CA ARG A 316 16.35 -8.78 14.28
C ARG A 316 16.61 -7.32 14.61
N ALA A 317 16.20 -6.86 15.79
CA ALA A 317 16.48 -5.49 16.21
C ALA A 317 17.99 -5.19 16.23
N LEU A 318 18.81 -6.18 16.59
CA LEU A 318 20.26 -6.07 16.55
C LEU A 318 20.83 -6.16 15.12
N GLU A 319 20.21 -6.94 14.22
CA GLU A 319 20.57 -7.00 12.79
C GLU A 319 20.27 -5.65 12.11
N ASP A 320 19.08 -5.10 12.34
CA ASP A 320 18.63 -3.80 11.82
C ASP A 320 19.52 -2.66 12.32
N ALA A 321 20.05 -2.77 13.55
CA ALA A 321 21.02 -1.84 14.11
C ALA A 321 22.45 -2.03 13.57
N GLY A 322 22.70 -3.08 12.77
CA GLY A 322 24.01 -3.46 12.26
C GLY A 322 24.98 -3.98 13.33
N GLU A 323 24.47 -4.38 14.50
CA GLU A 323 25.26 -4.89 15.62
C GLU A 323 25.58 -6.39 15.48
N ILE A 324 24.76 -7.13 14.73
CA ILE A 324 24.98 -8.54 14.38
C ILE A 324 24.74 -8.75 12.89
N VAL A 325 25.30 -9.83 12.35
CA VAL A 325 25.09 -10.24 10.95
C VAL A 325 24.46 -11.63 10.95
N ILE A 326 23.34 -11.77 10.24
CA ILE A 326 22.68 -13.06 10.04
C ILE A 326 23.11 -13.60 8.68
N ALA A 327 23.80 -14.74 8.67
CA ALA A 327 24.06 -15.46 7.43
C ALA A 327 22.76 -16.11 6.94
N ARG A 328 22.01 -15.39 6.11
CA ARG A 328 20.82 -15.94 5.43
C ARG A 328 21.31 -16.86 4.33
N GLY A 329 20.87 -18.12 4.33
CA GLY A 329 21.36 -19.15 3.43
C GLY A 329 21.13 -18.80 1.96
N GLY A 330 22.15 -18.17 1.35
CA GLY A 330 22.16 -17.79 -0.06
C GLY A 330 22.35 -16.30 -0.31
N GLU A 331 23.46 -15.71 0.12
CA GLU A 331 24.32 -14.84 -0.69
C GLU A 331 25.51 -14.31 0.15
N GLU A 332 26.69 -14.41 -0.44
CA GLU A 332 27.98 -13.79 -0.09
C GLU A 332 28.68 -14.21 1.23
N GLU A 333 29.53 -15.23 1.10
CA GLU A 333 30.78 -15.33 1.87
C GLU A 333 31.60 -14.04 1.66
N LEU A 334 31.51 -13.09 2.60
CA LEU A 334 32.51 -12.04 2.72
C LEU A 334 33.77 -12.64 3.37
N VAL A 335 34.75 -12.95 2.54
CA VAL A 335 36.12 -13.24 2.95
C VAL A 335 36.81 -11.92 3.31
N VAL A 336 37.36 -11.84 4.53
CA VAL A 336 38.43 -10.88 4.88
C VAL A 336 39.63 -11.64 5.40
#